data_AF-A0A2J5PB82-F1
#
_entry.id   AF-A0A2J5PB82-F1
#
_cell.length_a   1.000
_cell.length_b   1.000
_cell.length_c   1.000
_cell.angle_alpha   90.00
_cell.angle_beta   90.00
_cell.angle_gamma   90.00
#
_symmetry.space_group_name_H-M   'P 1'
#
loop_
_entity.id
_entity.type
_entity.pdbx_description
1 polymer ?
#
loop_
_entity_poly.entity_id
_entity_poly.type
_entity_poly.pdbx_seq_one_letter_code
_entity_poly.pdbx_strand_id
1 'polypeptide(L)' 'PKGVSEHLDEIYKVFGGYSAYELEQMTHQEKPWLMARGDIPSDAPCRNDIDKEVTAKFYRGMMDA' A
#
# COMPACT_ATOMS: atom_id res chain seq x y z
N PRO A 1 16.95 18.66 -1.66
CA PRO A 1 17.40 18.64 -3.07
C PRO A 1 16.20 18.75 -4.01
N LYS A 2 16.32 19.43 -5.15
CA LYS A 2 15.18 19.72 -6.03
C LYS A 2 14.36 18.48 -6.44
N GLY A 3 15.03 17.39 -6.81
CA GLY A 3 14.36 16.15 -7.20
C GLY A 3 13.58 15.43 -6.08
N VAL A 4 13.92 15.67 -4.80
CA VAL A 4 13.13 15.13 -3.68
C VAL A 4 11.79 15.84 -3.57
N SER A 5 11.78 17.17 -3.70
CA SER A 5 10.54 17.96 -3.65
C SER A 5 9.62 17.62 -4.82
N GLU A 6 10.15 17.52 -6.03
CA GLU A 6 9.37 17.13 -7.22
C GLU A 6 8.72 15.75 -7.04
N HIS A 7 9.46 14.77 -6.52
CA HIS A 7 8.90 13.44 -6.25
C HIS A 7 7.81 13.46 -5.17
N LEU A 8 7.98 14.25 -4.11
CA LEU A 8 6.95 14.40 -3.07
C LEU A 8 5.70 15.11 -3.59
N ASP A 9 5.85 16.08 -4.49
CA ASP A 9 4.71 16.77 -5.13
C ASP A 9 3.91 15.81 -6.02
N GLU A 10 4.57 14.90 -6.74
CA GLU A 10 3.91 13.83 -7.50
C GLU A 10 3.09 12.90 -6.59
N ILE A 11 3.68 12.44 -5.49
CA ILE A 11 3.00 11.61 -4.48
C ILE A 11 1.80 12.38 -3.91
N TYR A 12 1.99 13.64 -3.52
CA TYR A 12 0.93 14.45 -2.92
C TYR A 12 -0.21 14.73 -3.89
N LYS A 13 0.08 14.95 -5.18
CA LYS A 13 -0.94 15.14 -6.21
C LYS A 13 -1.84 13.92 -6.38
N VAL A 14 -1.30 12.72 -6.21
CA VAL A 14 -2.06 11.47 -6.30
C VAL A 14 -2.76 11.16 -4.98
N PHE A 15 -2.05 11.18 -3.87
CA PHE A 15 -2.53 10.64 -2.59
C PHE A 15 -3.03 11.68 -1.60
N GLY A 16 -2.61 12.94 -1.71
CA GLY A 16 -2.88 14.00 -0.74
C GLY A 16 -4.35 14.43 -0.64
N GLY A 17 -5.19 14.05 -1.61
CA GLY A 17 -6.64 14.28 -1.57
C GLY A 17 -7.42 13.25 -0.76
N TYR A 18 -6.80 12.12 -0.40
CA TYR A 18 -7.47 11.04 0.34
C TYR A 18 -7.31 11.23 1.85
N SER A 19 -8.36 10.88 2.59
CA SER A 19 -8.29 10.74 4.04
C SER A 19 -7.40 9.56 4.45
N ALA A 20 -6.96 9.56 5.70
CA ALA A 20 -6.20 8.44 6.26
C ALA A 20 -6.94 7.10 6.13
N TYR A 21 -8.27 7.12 6.33
CA TYR A 21 -9.11 5.93 6.18
C TYR A 21 -9.15 5.44 4.73
N GLU A 22 -9.29 6.33 3.74
CA GLU A 22 -9.28 5.92 2.34
C GLU A 22 -7.94 5.32 1.91
N LEU A 23 -6.82 5.92 2.34
CA LEU A 23 -5.47 5.38 2.08
C LEU A 23 -5.28 4.00 2.72
N GLU A 24 -5.76 3.82 3.95
CA GLU A 24 -5.77 2.52 4.62
C GLU A 24 -6.55 1.50 3.78
N GLN A 25 -7.80 1.82 3.40
CA GLN A 25 -8.65 0.90 2.64
C GLN A 25 -8.06 0.53 1.28
N MET A 26 -7.30 1.41 0.63
CA MET A 26 -6.59 1.09 -0.61
C MET A 26 -5.59 -0.05 -0.40
N THR A 27 -4.72 0.09 0.60
CA THR A 27 -3.69 -0.93 0.91
C THR A 27 -4.29 -2.20 1.49
N HIS A 28 -5.38 -2.08 2.27
CA HIS A 28 -6.01 -3.22 2.93
C HIS A 28 -6.70 -4.21 1.98
N GLN A 29 -6.92 -3.80 0.73
CA GLN A 29 -7.48 -4.64 -0.32
C GLN A 29 -6.40 -5.33 -1.17
N GLU A 30 -5.13 -4.99 -0.98
CA GLU A 30 -4.05 -5.54 -1.78
C GLU A 30 -3.66 -6.95 -1.31
N LYS A 31 -3.33 -7.83 -2.26
CA LYS A 31 -2.90 -9.20 -2.00
C LYS A 31 -1.80 -9.34 -0.93
N PRO A 32 -0.69 -8.58 -0.96
CA PRO A 32 0.34 -8.66 0.08
C PRO A 32 -0.21 -8.40 1.48
N TRP A 33 -1.11 -7.41 1.63
CA TRP A 33 -1.74 -7.11 2.92
C TRP A 33 -2.67 -8.22 3.39
N LEU A 34 -3.56 -8.67 2.49
CA LEU A 34 -4.51 -9.75 2.78
C LEU A 34 -3.80 -11.05 3.18
N MET A 35 -2.70 -11.39 2.51
CA MET A 35 -1.90 -12.57 2.85
C MET A 35 -1.21 -12.45 4.20
N ALA A 36 -0.65 -11.27 4.53
CA ALA A 36 -0.01 -11.05 5.83
C ALA A 36 -1.03 -11.06 6.97
N ARG A 37 -2.23 -10.49 6.74
CA ARG A 37 -3.27 -10.39 7.76
C ARG A 37 -4.04 -11.70 7.99
N GLY A 38 -4.29 -12.47 6.93
CA GLY A 38 -5.04 -13.72 7.02
C GLY A 38 -6.40 -13.53 7.69
N ASP A 39 -6.69 -14.34 8.70
CA ASP A 39 -7.96 -14.33 9.44
C ASP A 39 -7.98 -13.37 10.66
N ILE A 40 -6.96 -12.51 10.82
CA ILE A 40 -6.90 -11.56 11.94
C ILE A 40 -8.02 -10.50 11.77
N PRO A 41 -8.87 -10.30 12.80
CA PRO A 41 -9.94 -9.29 12.77
C PRO A 41 -9.46 -7.90 12.35
N SER A 42 -10.32 -7.13 11.68
CA SER A 42 -9.97 -5.79 11.17
C SER A 42 -9.61 -4.79 12.27
N ASP A 43 -10.19 -4.96 13.45
CA ASP A 43 -9.95 -4.13 14.65
C ASP A 43 -8.79 -4.64 15.52
N ALA A 44 -8.24 -5.82 15.23
CA ALA A 44 -7.11 -6.40 15.96
C ALA A 44 -5.75 -6.00 15.36
N PRO A 45 -4.70 -5.80 16.18
CA PRO A 45 -3.37 -5.54 15.66
C PRO A 45 -2.77 -6.79 14.98
N CYS A 46 -2.21 -6.61 13.79
CA CYS A 46 -1.40 -7.62 13.09
C CYS A 46 0.09 -7.30 13.24
N ARG A 47 0.91 -8.32 13.52
CA ARG A 47 2.39 -8.20 13.59
C ARG A 47 3.10 -9.13 12.61
N ASN A 48 2.37 -9.71 11.67
CA ASN A 48 2.96 -10.58 10.67
C ASN A 48 3.76 -9.76 9.66
N ASP A 49 4.89 -10.29 9.21
CA ASP A 49 5.68 -9.65 8.17
C ASP A 49 4.95 -9.72 6.82
N ILE A 50 5.01 -8.62 6.06
CA ILE A 50 4.52 -8.59 4.68
C ILE A 50 5.61 -9.14 3.76
N ASP A 51 5.27 -10.19 3.02
CA ASP A 51 6.20 -10.84 2.09
C ASP A 51 6.58 -9.88 0.94
N LYS A 52 7.87 -9.60 0.83
CA LYS A 52 8.43 -8.69 -0.19
C LYS A 52 8.36 -9.26 -1.60
N GLU A 53 8.48 -10.57 -1.76
CA GLU A 53 8.33 -11.21 -3.08
C GLU A 53 6.89 -11.12 -3.56
N VAL A 54 5.92 -11.36 -2.68
CA VAL A 54 4.49 -11.22 -2.98
C VAL A 54 4.18 -9.78 -3.35
N THR A 55 4.66 -8.81 -2.56
CA THR A 55 4.46 -7.37 -2.81
C THR A 55 5.02 -6.97 -4.17
N ALA A 56 6.25 -7.36 -4.47
CA ALA A 56 6.88 -7.05 -5.76
C ALA A 56 6.16 -7.71 -6.95
N LYS A 57 5.69 -8.96 -6.80
CA LYS A 57 4.91 -9.65 -7.84
C LYS A 57 3.56 -8.97 -8.07
N PHE A 58 2.87 -8.54 -7.01
CA PHE A 58 1.59 -7.84 -7.09
C PHE A 58 1.69 -6.54 -7.90
N TYR A 59 2.60 -5.64 -7.54
CA TYR A 59 2.73 -4.36 -8.24
C TYR A 59 3.28 -4.48 -9.66
N ARG A 60 4.18 -5.44 -9.94
CA ARG A 60 4.60 -5.72 -11.33
C ARG A 60 3.41 -6.14 -12.19
N GLY A 61 2.56 -7.03 -11.70
CA GLY A 61 1.37 -7.46 -12.44
C GLY A 61 0.37 -6.35 -12.73
N MET A 62 0.35 -5.27 -11.94
CA MET A 62 -0.48 -4.09 -12.21
C MET A 62 0.08 -3.19 -13.33
N MET A 63 1.39 -3.25 -13.59
CA MET A 63 2.03 -2.48 -14.67
C MET A 63 1.88 -3.16 -16.04
N ASP A 64 1.70 -4.48 -16.03
CA ASP A 64 1.58 -5.31 -17.23
C ASP A 64 0.12 -5.43 -17.74
N ALA A 65 -0.86 -4.90 -17.00
CA ALA A 65 -2.29 -4.97 -17.27
C ALA A 65 -2.84 -3.65 -17.85
#